data_AF-F3B8N3-F1
#
_entry.id   AF-F3B8N3-F1
#
_cell.length_a   1.000
_cell.length_b   1.000
_cell.length_c   1.000
_cell.angle_alpha   90.00
_cell.angle_beta   90.00
_cell.angle_gamma   90.00
#
_symmetry.space_group_name_H-M   'P 1'
#
loop_
_entity.id
_entity.type
_entity.pdbx_description
1 polymer ?
#
loop_
_entity_poly.entity_id
_entity_poly.type
_entity_poly.pdbx_seq_one_letter_code
_entity_poly.pdbx_strand_id
1 'polypeptide(L)'
;MIFNFNPWQLDADVDLTKQLYEEVDYSVDKTANIEFIESLSSEQQLFFNSLGIDLAKIEVDKVIYEIPKDEEISTSKIYRMSVNFLIRGKILALPKYQKDIYSDEEVFGKKIPESIKILSDDEDYLKTFDNGIGAGIVFKHPCFHYGDERFKEWDCGYILGTILIMKDM
;
A
#
# COMPACT_ATOMS: atom_id res chain seq x y z
N MET A 1 10.43 4.79 14.19
CA MET A 1 9.40 4.37 15.17
C MET A 1 8.91 3.01 14.74
N ILE A 2 8.86 2.04 15.65
CA ILE A 2 8.48 0.67 15.30
C ILE A 2 6.96 0.51 15.37
N PHE A 3 6.36 0.12 14.25
CA PHE A 3 4.95 -0.24 14.13
C PHE A 3 4.80 -1.74 13.87
N ASN A 4 3.86 -2.37 14.56
CA ASN A 4 3.53 -3.78 14.41
C ASN A 4 2.18 -3.90 13.68
N PHE A 5 2.24 -4.22 12.40
CA PHE A 5 1.08 -4.42 11.53
C PHE A 5 1.07 -5.88 11.07
N ASN A 6 0.88 -6.82 11.99
CA ASN A 6 1.06 -8.26 11.74
C ASN A 6 0.43 -8.69 10.40
N PRO A 7 1.18 -9.36 9.49
CA PRO A 7 2.53 -9.94 9.66
C PRO A 7 3.70 -8.98 9.36
N TRP A 8 3.47 -7.69 9.21
CA TRP A 8 4.53 -6.70 9.02
C TRP A 8 5.01 -6.09 10.32
N GLN A 9 6.29 -5.78 10.35
CA GLN A 9 6.88 -4.88 11.31
C GLN A 9 7.65 -3.82 10.56
N LEU A 10 7.35 -2.54 10.80
CA LEU A 10 7.93 -1.41 10.07
C LEU A 10 8.70 -0.54 11.05
N ASP A 11 9.89 -0.09 10.67
CA ASP A 11 10.56 1.03 11.32
C ASP A 11 10.32 2.29 10.47
N ALA A 12 9.26 3.01 10.81
CA ALA A 12 8.81 4.19 10.08
C ALA A 12 9.38 5.48 10.70
N ASP A 13 9.92 6.34 9.86
CA ASP A 13 10.32 7.69 10.21
C ASP A 13 9.18 8.66 9.90
N VAL A 14 8.40 8.98 10.93
CA VAL A 14 7.19 9.80 10.82
C VAL A 14 7.53 11.22 10.39
N ASP A 15 8.64 11.78 10.86
CA ASP A 15 9.01 13.16 10.54
C ASP A 15 9.52 13.27 9.11
N LEU A 16 10.34 12.32 8.65
CA LEU A 16 10.71 12.25 7.23
C LEU A 16 9.51 11.94 6.33
N THR A 17 8.52 11.17 6.81
CA THR A 17 7.29 10.93 6.03
C THR A 17 6.48 12.21 5.86
N LYS A 18 6.34 13.03 6.91
CA LYS A 18 5.71 14.35 6.79
C LYS A 18 6.46 15.23 5.81
N GLN A 19 7.79 15.32 5.95
CA GLN A 19 8.63 16.10 5.05
C GLN A 19 8.48 15.64 3.59
N LEU A 20 8.40 14.33 3.34
CA LEU A 20 8.15 13.79 2.00
C LEU A 20 6.88 14.38 1.38
N TYR A 21 5.78 14.42 2.13
CA TYR A 21 4.52 14.96 1.63
C TYR A 21 4.48 16.49 1.64
N GLU A 22 5.34 17.19 2.38
CA GLU A 22 5.54 18.63 2.21
C GLU A 22 6.18 18.95 0.84
N GLU A 23 7.10 18.09 0.39
CA GLU A 23 7.90 18.27 -0.83
C GLU A 23 7.25 17.70 -2.10
N VAL A 24 6.48 16.62 -1.97
CA VAL A 24 5.96 15.84 -3.11
C VAL A 24 4.46 15.61 -2.99
N ASP A 25 3.78 15.76 -4.12
CA ASP A 25 2.36 15.46 -4.26
C ASP A 25 2.19 14.29 -5.24
N TYR A 26 1.70 13.15 -4.75
CA TYR A 26 1.49 11.93 -5.53
C TYR A 26 0.05 11.78 -6.03
N SER A 27 -0.85 12.74 -5.76
CA SER A 27 -2.24 12.62 -6.19
C SER A 27 -2.34 12.61 -7.72
N VAL A 28 -3.10 11.66 -8.25
CA VAL A 28 -3.44 11.61 -9.68
C VAL A 28 -4.69 12.43 -9.96
N ASP A 29 -5.72 12.28 -9.12
CA ASP A 29 -6.95 13.06 -9.13
C ASP A 29 -7.31 13.48 -7.69
N LYS A 30 -7.26 14.79 -7.41
CA LYS A 30 -7.59 15.34 -6.10
C LYS A 30 -9.02 15.02 -5.67
N THR A 31 -9.94 14.86 -6.61
CA THR A 31 -11.33 14.50 -6.31
C THR A 31 -11.38 13.09 -5.71
N ALA A 32 -10.61 12.15 -6.26
CA ALA A 32 -10.52 10.79 -5.73
C ALA A 32 -9.91 10.77 -4.31
N ASN A 33 -8.91 11.61 -4.03
CA ASN A 33 -8.39 11.78 -2.68
C ASN A 33 -9.45 12.30 -1.70
N ILE A 34 -10.22 13.32 -2.09
CA ILE A 34 -11.30 13.88 -1.26
C ILE A 34 -12.35 12.80 -0.97
N GLU A 35 -12.82 12.08 -1.99
CA GLU A 35 -13.78 10.98 -1.82
C GLU A 35 -13.24 9.89 -0.88
N PHE A 36 -11.95 9.52 -1.02
CA PHE A 36 -11.33 8.56 -0.12
C PHE A 36 -11.32 9.07 1.32
N ILE A 37 -10.86 10.31 1.56
CA ILE A 37 -10.82 10.93 2.89
C ILE A 37 -12.20 10.99 3.53
N GLU A 38 -13.22 11.42 2.78
CA GLU A 38 -14.61 11.51 3.25
C GLU A 38 -15.20 10.14 3.59
N SER A 39 -14.70 9.06 2.97
CA SER A 39 -15.12 7.69 3.30
C SER A 39 -14.52 7.15 4.59
N LEU A 40 -13.47 7.78 5.13
CA LEU A 40 -12.76 7.32 6.32
C LEU A 40 -13.37 7.85 7.62
N SER A 41 -13.45 6.99 8.62
CA SER A 41 -13.71 7.41 10.00
C SER A 41 -12.54 8.22 10.57
N SER A 42 -12.80 8.99 11.64
CA SER A 42 -11.73 9.74 12.33
C SER A 42 -10.60 8.84 12.81
N GLU A 43 -10.90 7.63 13.27
CA GLU A 43 -9.89 6.65 13.72
C GLU A 43 -9.01 6.17 12.55
N GLN A 44 -9.62 5.94 11.39
CA GLN A 44 -8.89 5.54 10.18
C GLN A 44 -8.01 6.69 9.65
N GLN A 45 -8.49 7.93 9.67
CA GLN A 45 -7.67 9.09 9.33
C GLN A 45 -6.51 9.25 10.32
N LEU A 46 -6.76 9.08 11.62
CA LEU A 46 -5.72 9.11 12.65
C LEU A 46 -4.65 8.05 12.44
N PHE A 47 -5.01 6.86 11.96
CA PHE A 47 -4.04 5.82 11.60
C PHE A 47 -3.03 6.34 10.56
N PHE A 48 -3.49 6.92 9.44
CA PHE A 48 -2.58 7.47 8.42
C PHE A 48 -1.77 8.66 8.94
N ASN A 49 -2.42 9.57 9.68
CA ASN A 49 -1.76 10.72 10.28
C ASN A 49 -0.66 10.31 11.27
N SER A 50 -0.85 9.20 12.01
CA SER A 50 0.15 8.66 12.94
C SER A 50 1.42 8.16 12.25
N LEU A 51 1.32 7.81 10.97
CA LEU A 51 2.44 7.44 10.10
C LEU A 51 3.07 8.65 9.41
N GLY A 52 2.52 9.86 9.58
CA GLY A 52 2.98 11.07 8.92
C GLY A 52 2.48 11.24 7.48
N ILE A 53 1.49 10.44 7.08
CA ILE A 53 0.95 10.46 5.71
C ILE A 53 -0.03 11.62 5.54
N ASP A 54 0.12 12.39 4.46
CA ASP A 54 -0.87 13.39 4.04
C ASP A 54 -1.82 12.77 3.01
N LEU A 55 -3.04 12.41 3.46
CA LEU A 55 -4.07 11.79 2.62
C LEU A 55 -4.49 12.63 1.41
N ALA A 56 -4.27 13.96 1.43
CA ALA A 56 -4.58 14.80 0.29
C ALA A 56 -3.54 14.67 -0.85
N LYS A 57 -2.40 14.03 -0.58
CA LYS A 57 -1.24 13.95 -1.48
C LYS A 57 -0.80 12.52 -1.80
N ILE A 58 -1.52 11.52 -1.31
CA ILE A 58 -1.28 10.12 -1.70
C ILE A 58 -1.83 9.84 -3.10
N GLU A 59 -1.36 8.77 -3.71
CA GLU A 59 -1.86 8.32 -5.01
C GLU A 59 -3.18 7.58 -4.82
N VAL A 60 -4.27 8.18 -5.29
CA VAL A 60 -5.59 7.54 -5.38
C VAL A 60 -5.98 7.46 -6.85
N ASP A 61 -6.20 6.23 -7.32
CA ASP A 61 -6.69 5.95 -8.66
C ASP A 61 -8.07 5.29 -8.59
N LYS A 62 -9.02 5.86 -9.32
CA LYS A 62 -10.42 5.45 -9.34
C LYS A 62 -10.83 5.10 -10.76
N VAL A 63 -11.38 3.90 -10.94
CA VAL A 63 -11.85 3.41 -12.24
C VAL A 63 -13.22 2.77 -12.08
N ILE A 64 -14.14 3.08 -12.99
CA ILE A 64 -15.44 2.40 -13.12
C ILE A 64 -15.37 1.54 -14.38
N TYR A 65 -15.51 0.23 -14.19
CA TYR A 65 -15.59 -0.73 -15.29
C TYR A 65 -17.06 -0.98 -15.61
N GLU A 66 -17.43 -0.82 -16.88
CA GLU A 66 -18.74 -1.25 -17.38
C GLU A 66 -18.60 -2.66 -17.94
N ILE A 67 -19.30 -3.62 -17.35
CA ILE A 67 -19.36 -4.99 -17.86
C ILE A 67 -20.50 -5.04 -18.90
N PRO A 68 -20.20 -5.30 -20.18
CA PRO A 68 -21.21 -5.39 -21.21
C PRO A 68 -22.22 -6.49 -20.89
N LYS A 69 -23.47 -6.26 -21.30
CA LYS A 69 -24.52 -7.26 -21.19
C LYS A 69 -24.17 -8.48 -22.05
N ASP A 70 -24.32 -9.67 -21.48
CA ASP A 70 -24.37 -10.92 -22.25
C ASP A 70 -25.71 -11.63 -21.99
N GLU A 71 -26.00 -12.74 -22.68
CA GLU A 71 -27.31 -13.41 -22.66
C GLU A 71 -27.78 -13.79 -21.24
N GLU A 72 -26.87 -13.94 -20.28
CA GLU A 72 -27.18 -14.33 -18.88
C GLU A 72 -27.01 -13.21 -17.83
N ILE A 73 -26.31 -12.09 -18.12
CA ILE A 73 -25.93 -11.09 -17.10
C ILE A 73 -26.34 -9.69 -17.56
N SER A 74 -27.12 -8.97 -16.72
CA SER A 74 -27.43 -7.55 -16.93
C SER A 74 -26.15 -6.69 -16.89
N THR A 75 -26.14 -5.54 -17.58
CA THR A 75 -25.04 -4.57 -17.44
C THR A 75 -24.77 -4.28 -15.97
N SER A 76 -23.57 -4.59 -15.51
CA SER A 76 -23.10 -4.29 -14.16
C SER A 76 -21.94 -3.30 -14.23
N LYS A 77 -21.82 -2.48 -13.19
CA LYS A 77 -20.70 -1.54 -13.05
C LYS A 77 -19.87 -1.99 -11.86
N ILE A 78 -18.57 -2.15 -12.07
CA ILE A 78 -17.63 -2.42 -10.98
C ILE A 78 -16.85 -1.14 -10.70
N TYR A 79 -16.94 -0.68 -9.47
CA TYR A 79 -16.11 0.38 -8.93
C TYR A 79 -14.79 -0.21 -8.41
N ARG A 80 -13.67 0.35 -8.84
CA ARG A 80 -12.33 0.09 -8.28
C ARG A 80 -11.72 1.39 -7.79
N MET A 81 -11.20 1.36 -6.56
CA MET A 81 -10.31 2.39 -6.04
C MET A 81 -9.03 1.74 -5.52
N SER A 82 -7.90 2.19 -6.06
CA SER A 82 -6.55 1.82 -5.65
C SER A 82 -5.96 3.00 -4.87
N VAL A 83 -5.51 2.75 -3.65
CA VAL A 83 -4.88 3.76 -2.80
C VAL A 83 -3.46 3.33 -2.50
N ASN A 84 -2.49 4.17 -2.84
CA ASN A 84 -1.07 3.91 -2.65
C ASN A 84 -0.44 5.08 -1.87
N PHE A 85 0.24 4.75 -0.77
CA PHE A 85 0.87 5.72 0.09
C PHE A 85 2.29 5.28 0.47
N LEU A 86 3.22 6.22 0.44
CA LEU A 86 4.60 6.02 0.83
C LEU A 86 4.82 6.39 2.30
N ILE A 87 5.69 5.62 2.94
CA ILE A 87 6.20 5.85 4.29
C ILE A 87 7.73 5.87 4.18
N ARG A 88 8.39 6.84 4.80
CA ARG A 88 9.84 6.83 4.95
C ARG A 88 10.23 5.86 6.05
N GLY A 89 11.16 4.95 5.78
CA GLY A 89 11.53 3.91 6.74
C GLY A 89 11.98 2.62 6.08
N LYS A 90 11.95 1.53 6.85
CA LYS A 90 12.32 0.18 6.38
C LYS A 90 11.42 -0.91 6.95
N ILE A 91 11.32 -2.01 6.21
CA ILE A 91 10.61 -3.21 6.63
C ILE A 91 11.55 -4.03 7.53
N LEU A 92 11.10 -4.32 8.76
CA LEU A 92 11.82 -5.18 9.71
C LEU A 92 11.33 -6.63 9.67
N ALA A 93 10.04 -6.83 9.39
CA ALA A 93 9.46 -8.14 9.22
C ALA A 93 8.42 -8.15 8.10
N LEU A 94 8.35 -9.26 7.38
CA LEU A 94 7.40 -9.50 6.29
C LEU A 94 6.95 -10.96 6.26
N PRO A 95 5.77 -11.24 5.68
CA PRO A 95 5.28 -12.61 5.49
C PRO A 95 6.12 -13.37 4.47
N LYS A 96 6.20 -14.70 4.65
CA LYS A 96 6.99 -15.59 3.79
C LYS A 96 6.73 -15.43 2.29
N TYR A 97 5.47 -15.29 1.85
CA TYR A 97 5.17 -15.16 0.42
C TYR A 97 5.85 -13.93 -0.22
N GLN A 98 5.98 -12.82 0.52
CA GLN A 98 6.70 -11.65 0.03
C GLN A 98 8.19 -11.93 -0.07
N LYS A 99 8.75 -12.70 0.87
CA LYS A 99 10.14 -13.15 0.77
C LYS A 99 10.37 -13.93 -0.52
N ASP A 100 9.47 -14.86 -0.83
CA ASP A 100 9.60 -15.73 -2.00
C ASP A 100 9.54 -14.90 -3.29
N ILE A 101 8.63 -13.92 -3.36
CA ILE A 101 8.57 -12.93 -4.46
C ILE A 101 9.88 -12.14 -4.55
N TYR A 102 10.32 -11.52 -3.45
CA TYR A 102 11.50 -10.66 -3.41
C TYR A 102 12.84 -11.39 -3.58
N SER A 103 12.85 -12.72 -3.47
CA SER A 103 14.05 -13.55 -3.69
C SER A 103 14.30 -13.85 -5.16
N ASP A 104 13.38 -13.46 -6.05
CA ASP A 104 13.58 -13.55 -7.49
C ASP A 104 14.63 -12.52 -7.94
N GLU A 105 15.85 -12.99 -8.21
CA GLU A 105 16.98 -12.14 -8.61
C GLU A 105 16.77 -11.47 -9.98
N GLU A 106 16.01 -12.08 -10.89
CA GLU A 106 15.71 -11.48 -12.21
C GLU A 106 14.80 -10.27 -12.06
N VAL A 107 13.90 -10.32 -11.09
CA VAL A 107 12.85 -9.34 -10.87
C VAL A 107 13.29 -8.26 -9.86
N PHE A 108 14.05 -8.63 -8.82
CA PHE A 108 14.43 -7.71 -7.72
C PHE A 108 15.92 -7.41 -7.62
N GLY A 109 16.80 -8.07 -8.39
CA GLY A 109 18.21 -7.74 -8.57
C GLY A 109 19.14 -7.96 -7.36
N LYS A 110 18.65 -7.86 -6.12
CA LYS A 110 19.44 -8.09 -4.89
C LYS A 110 18.66 -8.91 -3.88
N LYS A 111 19.39 -9.76 -3.15
CA LYS A 111 18.84 -10.56 -2.04
C LYS A 111 18.30 -9.65 -0.94
N ILE A 112 17.15 -10.03 -0.40
CA ILE A 112 16.59 -9.45 0.82
C ILE A 112 17.66 -9.50 1.93
N PRO A 113 17.84 -8.41 2.71
CA PRO A 113 18.77 -8.41 3.84
C PRO A 113 18.45 -9.51 4.84
N GLU A 114 19.48 -10.23 5.30
CA GLU A 114 19.35 -11.30 6.29
C GLU A 114 18.77 -10.82 7.64
N SER A 115 18.86 -9.52 7.91
CA SER A 115 18.28 -8.88 9.09
C SER A 115 16.75 -8.85 9.10
N ILE A 116 16.09 -9.09 7.96
CA ILE A 116 14.63 -9.06 7.89
C ILE A 116 14.05 -10.35 8.44
N LYS A 117 13.21 -10.19 9.46
CA LYS A 117 12.53 -11.31 10.07
C LYS A 117 11.41 -11.80 9.14
N ILE A 118 11.47 -13.08 8.82
CA ILE A 118 10.41 -13.73 8.05
C ILE A 118 9.42 -14.31 9.04
N LEU A 119 8.19 -13.79 9.01
CA LEU A 119 7.10 -14.37 9.76
C LEU A 119 6.43 -15.40 8.85
N SER A 120 6.49 -16.67 9.27
CA SER A 120 5.79 -17.74 8.57
C SER A 120 4.31 -17.61 8.84
N ASP A 121 3.53 -17.65 7.77
CA ASP A 121 2.11 -17.93 7.85
C ASP A 121 1.90 -19.35 7.32
N ASP A 122 1.18 -20.18 8.07
CA ASP A 122 0.79 -21.54 7.66
C ASP A 122 -0.40 -21.52 6.67
N GLU A 123 -0.74 -20.35 6.12
CA GLU A 123 -1.97 -20.13 5.35
C GLU A 123 -1.67 -19.62 3.94
N ASP A 124 -2.32 -20.23 2.95
CA ASP A 124 -2.12 -20.00 1.51
C ASP A 124 -2.72 -18.69 0.97
N TYR A 125 -3.27 -17.82 1.81
CA TYR A 125 -3.93 -16.58 1.37
C TYR A 125 -3.07 -15.33 1.54
N LEU A 126 -3.33 -14.33 0.69
CA LEU A 126 -2.72 -13.01 0.78
C LEU A 126 -3.05 -12.37 2.13
N LYS A 127 -2.03 -12.14 2.95
CA LYS A 127 -2.18 -11.45 4.23
C LYS A 127 -2.43 -9.97 4.00
N THR A 128 -3.26 -9.39 4.84
CA THR A 128 -3.54 -7.95 4.85
C THR A 128 -3.65 -7.46 6.29
N PHE A 129 -3.35 -6.20 6.52
CA PHE A 129 -3.57 -5.52 7.78
C PHE A 129 -4.91 -4.80 7.74
N ASP A 130 -5.79 -5.10 8.68
CA ASP A 130 -7.10 -4.47 8.79
C ASP A 130 -7.04 -3.30 9.77
N ASN A 131 -7.32 -2.10 9.27
CA ASN A 131 -7.49 -0.89 10.09
C ASN A 131 -8.96 -0.46 10.22
N GLY A 132 -9.90 -1.34 9.86
CA GLY A 132 -11.34 -1.13 9.94
C GLY A 132 -11.98 -0.49 8.72
N ILE A 133 -11.23 -0.20 7.64
CA ILE A 133 -11.78 0.38 6.39
C ILE A 133 -12.70 -0.60 5.66
N GLY A 134 -12.66 -1.90 6.01
CA GLY A 134 -13.34 -2.96 5.27
C GLY A 134 -12.57 -3.38 4.01
N ALA A 135 -11.34 -2.89 3.84
CA ALA A 135 -10.36 -3.35 2.87
C ALA A 135 -9.00 -3.50 3.56
N GLY A 136 -8.27 -4.54 3.18
CA GLY A 136 -6.98 -4.84 3.78
C GLY A 136 -5.84 -3.99 3.20
N ILE A 137 -4.91 -3.59 4.07
CA ILE A 137 -3.68 -2.88 3.71
C ILE A 137 -2.57 -3.91 3.49
N VAL A 138 -1.81 -3.78 2.40
CA VAL A 138 -0.59 -4.56 2.17
C VAL A 138 0.61 -3.63 2.18
N PHE A 139 1.61 -3.93 3.01
CA PHE A 139 2.88 -3.22 3.03
C PHE A 139 3.92 -3.96 2.17
N LYS A 140 4.63 -3.24 1.32
CA LYS A 140 5.58 -3.82 0.35
C LYS A 140 6.69 -2.84 -0.02
N HIS A 141 7.70 -3.35 -0.72
CA HIS A 141 8.75 -2.51 -1.29
C HIS A 141 8.23 -1.74 -2.53
N PRO A 142 8.58 -0.45 -2.72
CA PRO A 142 8.00 0.37 -3.80
C PRO A 142 8.55 0.12 -5.21
N CYS A 143 9.59 -0.71 -5.37
CA CYS A 143 10.34 -0.91 -6.63
C CYS A 143 9.51 -1.04 -7.92
N PHE A 144 8.36 -1.72 -7.91
CA PHE A 144 7.53 -1.92 -9.12
C PHE A 144 6.41 -0.92 -9.31
N HIS A 145 6.14 -0.09 -8.31
CA HIS A 145 4.99 0.79 -8.39
C HIS A 145 5.27 2.03 -9.23
N TYR A 146 6.46 2.62 -9.03
CA TYR A 146 6.82 3.91 -9.64
C TYR A 146 7.85 3.82 -10.76
N GLY A 147 8.55 2.69 -10.91
CA GLY A 147 9.65 2.55 -11.88
C GLY A 147 10.81 3.54 -11.65
N ASP A 148 10.93 4.08 -10.44
CA ASP A 148 11.90 5.12 -10.08
C ASP A 148 13.21 4.49 -9.58
N GLU A 149 14.34 5.01 -10.09
CA GLU A 149 15.69 4.60 -9.70
C GLU A 149 15.93 4.62 -8.18
N ARG A 150 15.27 5.55 -7.47
CA ARG A 150 15.37 5.68 -6.01
C ARG A 150 14.89 4.43 -5.26
N PHE A 151 14.06 3.60 -5.88
CA PHE A 151 13.50 2.39 -5.29
C PHE A 151 14.18 1.10 -5.77
N LYS A 152 15.33 1.18 -6.43
CA LYS A 152 16.04 -0.02 -6.90
C LYS A 152 16.73 -0.79 -5.79
N GLU A 153 17.21 -0.08 -4.77
CA GLU A 153 17.87 -0.69 -3.63
C GLU A 153 16.82 -1.12 -2.60
N TRP A 154 17.02 -2.28 -1.98
CA TRP A 154 16.11 -2.79 -0.94
C TRP A 154 15.95 -1.81 0.22
N ASP A 155 17.06 -1.30 0.74
CA ASP A 155 17.08 -0.29 1.80
C ASP A 155 16.95 1.13 1.22
N CYS A 156 16.06 1.33 0.25
CA CYS A 156 15.81 2.65 -0.36
C CYS A 156 15.25 3.70 0.63
N GLY A 157 14.86 3.28 1.83
CA GLY A 157 14.28 4.15 2.85
C GLY A 157 12.80 4.46 2.60
N TYR A 158 12.11 3.63 1.82
CA TYR A 158 10.68 3.77 1.53
C TYR A 158 9.94 2.45 1.69
N ILE A 159 8.70 2.56 2.15
CA ILE A 159 7.74 1.47 2.27
C ILE A 159 6.47 1.93 1.56
N LEU A 160 5.87 1.05 0.78
CA LEU A 160 4.60 1.30 0.10
C LEU A 160 3.48 0.56 0.82
N GLY A 161 2.46 1.29 1.24
CA GLY A 161 1.17 0.72 1.64
C GLY A 161 0.18 0.80 0.48
N THR A 162 -0.52 -0.30 0.20
CA THR A 162 -1.54 -0.39 -0.85
C THR A 162 -2.86 -0.85 -0.27
N ILE A 163 -3.96 -0.23 -0.72
CA ILE A 163 -5.34 -0.65 -0.45
C ILE A 163 -6.04 -0.80 -1.79
N LEU A 164 -6.78 -1.90 -1.95
CA LEU A 164 -7.66 -2.12 -3.10
C LEU A 164 -9.09 -2.25 -2.61
N ILE A 165 -9.94 -1.33 -3.04
CA ILE A 165 -11.38 -1.33 -2.75
C ILE A 165 -12.10 -1.65 -4.06
N MET A 166 -12.88 -2.74 -4.06
CA MET A 166 -13.75 -3.10 -5.17
C MET A 166 -15.19 -3.20 -4.67
N LYS A 167 -16.13 -2.62 -5.41
CA LYS A 167 -17.56 -2.62 -5.08
C LYS A 167 -18.39 -2.79 -6.35
N ASP A 168 -19.42 -3.61 -6.27
CA ASP A 168 -20.48 -3.61 -7.28
C ASP A 168 -21.33 -2.34 -7.13
N MET A 169 -21.76 -1.76 -8.25
CA MET A 169 -22.61 -0.57 -8.32
C MET A 169 -23.99 -0.87 -8.89
#